data_AF-A0A0F9IR08-F1
#
_entry.id   AF-A0A0F9IR08-F1
#
_cell.length_a   1.000
_cell.length_b   1.000
_cell.length_c   1.000
_cell.angle_alpha   90.00
_cell.angle_beta   90.00
_cell.angle_gamma   90.00
#
_symmetry.space_group_name_H-M   'P 1'
#
loop_
_entity.id
_entity.type
_entity.pdbx_description
1 polymer ?
#
loop_
_entity_poly.entity_id
_entity_poly.type
_entity_poly.pdbx_seq_one_letter_code
_entity_poly.pdbx_strand_id
1 'polypeptide(L)'
;MDHSSEFTTKENNGSGLDCQAFISTDVQNRAERTPGVAAVSGYTGRSRGGPQGLPWHPQANSELPFIEGGSFIGQPGSLAKNRELSLRQPEFFLDELPNQDSVGDPSPGSLCLEKCQDIIRDPDGYSDGASSFCHSVGHYNQSYRKSQSGGYLELLAKRSVDLDSFFKTKCPGYWIQGSCENGHRYAKELYCGREWCEVCGEEWSATHQRRFSRWISAAEPKVGKAVQIGTMGYFVFTIPEELRSKYRTKKALSRLGHQVQELLRSYGYSRGLRRWHFFGEKSTRWHPHLNILVDGGYLSLEKLDLIKTAYAGILDCQVVDVYYRYRRSPGEKVHTLKYVTRATFRDYSWDPRMALELRGFRNQLWWGSGKWDQAPAWSLDDLQGPVKQDVAELDARAVESLESGACPSCGLPLDWSRVMPISALAAQEGKRSLGAGYWELPRVRPPPDLPADAKQRLYWLELKHRVEVELAQERAEARAKAEAEEYQSWWHSLVN
;
A
#
# COMPACT_ATOMS: atom_id res chain seq x y z
N MET A 1 58.27 -13.65 14.11
CA MET A 1 59.40 -14.58 13.94
C MET A 1 58.90 -15.97 14.28
N ASP A 2 59.32 -16.92 13.47
CA ASP A 2 59.06 -18.36 13.48
C ASP A 2 57.73 -18.93 12.96
N HIS A 3 57.89 -19.51 11.76
CA HIS A 3 57.51 -20.86 11.34
C HIS A 3 56.05 -21.20 10.95
N SER A 4 55.83 -21.14 9.62
CA SER A 4 55.47 -22.26 8.74
C SER A 4 54.53 -23.37 9.25
N SER A 5 53.41 -23.59 8.54
CA SER A 5 53.15 -24.85 7.82
C SER A 5 51.87 -24.79 6.98
N GLU A 6 52.01 -25.28 5.75
CA GLU A 6 50.97 -25.66 4.80
C GLU A 6 50.27 -26.97 5.21
N PHE A 7 49.10 -27.23 4.60
CA PHE A 7 48.74 -28.43 3.79
C PHE A 7 47.30 -28.98 3.99
N THR A 8 46.58 -29.01 2.85
CA THR A 8 45.60 -30.01 2.35
C THR A 8 44.18 -30.22 2.90
N THR A 9 43.24 -29.97 1.97
CA THR A 9 42.15 -30.83 1.44
C THR A 9 41.51 -31.91 2.33
N LYS A 10 40.17 -31.92 2.32
CA LYS A 10 39.37 -33.15 2.17
C LYS A 10 37.97 -32.84 1.65
N GLU A 11 37.66 -33.42 0.50
CA GLU A 11 36.31 -33.71 0.02
C GLU A 11 35.58 -34.62 1.02
N ASN A 12 34.25 -34.50 1.10
CA ASN A 12 33.43 -35.70 1.23
C ASN A 12 32.00 -35.48 0.71
N ASN A 13 31.60 -36.45 -0.10
CA ASN A 13 30.32 -36.64 -0.74
C ASN A 13 29.23 -37.08 0.25
N GLY A 14 27.97 -36.75 -0.09
CA GLY A 14 26.95 -37.79 -0.29
C GLY A 14 25.83 -37.94 0.74
N SER A 15 24.66 -38.30 0.19
CA SER A 15 23.34 -38.60 0.80
C SER A 15 22.51 -37.36 1.18
N GLY A 16 21.38 -37.03 0.55
CA GLY A 16 20.39 -37.85 -0.16
C GLY A 16 19.38 -38.38 0.84
N LEU A 17 18.21 -37.73 0.95
CA LEU A 17 16.94 -38.35 1.33
C LEU A 17 15.77 -37.37 1.12
N ASP A 18 14.65 -37.99 0.80
CA ASP A 18 13.47 -37.49 0.12
C ASP A 18 12.53 -36.58 0.93
N CYS A 19 11.77 -35.85 0.12
CA CYS A 19 10.46 -35.27 0.30
C CYS A 19 9.54 -35.97 1.32
N GLN A 20 8.85 -35.19 2.16
CA GLN A 20 7.43 -35.44 2.45
C GLN A 20 6.69 -34.17 2.89
N ALA A 21 5.54 -33.98 2.25
CA ALA A 21 4.59 -32.90 2.43
C ALA A 21 3.75 -33.04 3.70
N PHE A 22 3.25 -31.93 4.24
CA PHE A 22 2.13 -31.95 5.18
C PHE A 22 1.07 -30.94 4.73
N ILE A 23 -0.02 -31.47 4.15
CA ILE A 23 -1.33 -30.86 4.07
C ILE A 23 -2.23 -31.58 5.09
N SER A 24 -2.88 -30.78 5.94
CA SER A 24 -4.21 -30.92 6.53
C SER A 24 -4.90 -32.30 6.55
N THR A 25 -5.23 -32.79 7.75
CA THR A 25 -6.51 -33.39 8.21
C THR A 25 -6.36 -33.63 9.72
N ASP A 26 -7.32 -33.31 10.59
CA ASP A 26 -8.47 -34.17 10.88
C ASP A 26 -9.64 -33.46 11.59
N VAL A 27 -10.83 -33.89 11.21
CA VAL A 27 -12.09 -33.81 11.96
C VAL A 27 -12.67 -35.24 11.97
N GLN A 28 -13.21 -35.62 13.14
CA GLN A 28 -14.19 -36.68 13.44
C GLN A 28 -13.76 -37.97 14.18
N ASN A 29 -14.39 -38.07 15.37
CA ASN A 29 -15.00 -39.25 16.02
C ASN A 29 -14.11 -40.32 16.66
N ARG A 30 -14.54 -41.08 17.67
CA ARG A 30 -15.45 -40.99 18.83
C ARG A 30 -15.32 -42.37 19.49
N ALA A 31 -15.14 -42.41 20.81
CA ALA A 31 -15.39 -43.54 21.72
C ALA A 31 -14.61 -44.87 21.50
N GLU A 32 -13.86 -45.32 22.54
CA GLU A 32 -14.22 -46.52 23.31
C GLU A 32 -13.34 -46.71 24.57
N ARG A 33 -14.07 -47.03 25.65
CA ARG A 33 -13.83 -47.61 26.98
C ARG A 33 -12.41 -48.08 27.44
N THR A 34 -12.08 -47.63 28.66
CA THR A 34 -11.28 -48.17 29.80
C THR A 34 -11.33 -49.70 30.05
N PRO A 35 -10.60 -50.34 31.02
CA PRO A 35 -9.81 -49.82 32.19
C PRO A 35 -8.48 -50.57 32.56
N GLY A 36 -7.76 -50.10 33.59
CA GLY A 36 -6.74 -50.88 34.33
C GLY A 36 -5.65 -49.99 34.98
N VAL A 37 -5.80 -49.47 36.21
CA VAL A 37 -5.50 -50.05 37.56
C VAL A 37 -4.03 -49.92 38.02
N ALA A 38 -3.90 -49.53 39.31
CA ALA A 38 -2.77 -49.55 40.25
C ALA A 38 -1.75 -48.37 40.17
N ALA A 39 -1.75 -47.41 41.13
CA ALA A 39 -1.27 -47.46 42.53
C ALA A 39 0.29 -47.36 42.58
N VAL A 40 1.00 -46.62 43.45
CA VAL A 40 0.99 -46.48 44.92
C VAL A 40 1.97 -45.35 45.32
N SER A 41 1.70 -44.66 46.45
CA SER A 41 2.65 -44.01 47.40
C SER A 41 3.42 -42.74 46.97
N GLY A 42 3.56 -41.69 47.78
CA GLY A 42 3.16 -41.46 49.17
C GLY A 42 3.91 -40.26 49.78
N TYR A 43 3.30 -39.63 50.80
CA TYR A 43 3.89 -39.01 52.02
C TYR A 43 4.99 -37.93 51.85
N THR A 44 5.06 -36.74 52.48
CA THR A 44 4.49 -36.01 53.65
C THR A 44 4.87 -34.51 53.46
N GLY A 45 4.35 -33.47 54.10
CA GLY A 45 3.40 -33.31 55.19
C GLY A 45 3.13 -31.81 55.50
N ARG A 46 2.04 -31.60 56.25
CA ARG A 46 1.63 -30.50 57.17
C ARG A 46 2.72 -29.47 57.56
N SER A 47 2.44 -28.19 57.84
CA SER A 47 1.27 -27.62 58.53
C SER A 47 1.24 -26.09 58.60
N ARG A 48 0.00 -25.57 58.61
CA ARG A 48 -0.59 -24.52 59.48
C ARG A 48 -0.19 -23.05 59.32
N GLY A 49 -1.22 -22.24 59.09
CA GLY A 49 -1.28 -20.82 59.46
C GLY A 49 -2.34 -20.01 58.71
N GLY A 50 -3.64 -20.25 58.96
CA GLY A 50 -4.66 -19.20 58.77
C GLY A 50 -4.59 -18.17 59.93
N PRO A 51 -5.39 -17.07 59.96
CA PRO A 51 -6.83 -17.12 59.70
C PRO A 51 -7.51 -15.91 58.98
N GLN A 52 -8.69 -16.20 58.41
CA GLN A 52 -9.98 -15.46 58.45
C GLN A 52 -10.07 -14.05 57.82
N GLY A 53 -11.13 -13.67 57.10
CA GLY A 53 -12.46 -14.23 56.81
C GLY A 53 -13.06 -13.43 55.64
N LEU A 54 -14.28 -13.56 55.13
CA LEU A 54 -15.50 -14.38 55.25
C LEU A 54 -16.27 -14.11 53.92
N PRO A 55 -17.34 -14.87 53.60
CA PRO A 55 -17.78 -15.15 52.24
C PRO A 55 -18.91 -14.22 51.74
N TRP A 56 -19.09 -14.16 50.42
CA TRP A 56 -20.31 -13.64 49.80
C TRP A 56 -21.00 -14.75 49.00
N HIS A 57 -22.25 -15.04 49.37
CA HIS A 57 -23.25 -15.74 48.56
C HIS A 57 -24.25 -14.72 48.00
N PRO A 58 -24.96 -15.04 46.90
CA PRO A 58 -25.82 -14.10 46.19
C PRO A 58 -27.26 -14.11 46.72
N GLN A 59 -27.91 -12.95 46.76
CA GLN A 59 -29.37 -12.84 46.87
C GLN A 59 -29.92 -11.88 45.83
N ALA A 60 -31.04 -12.31 45.26
CA ALA A 60 -31.92 -11.58 44.38
C ALA A 60 -32.80 -10.58 45.16
N ASN A 61 -33.16 -9.47 44.51
CA ASN A 61 -34.41 -8.68 44.63
C ASN A 61 -34.22 -7.42 43.76
N SER A 62 -34.97 -7.29 42.66
CA SER A 62 -36.23 -6.52 42.55
C SER A 62 -36.03 -5.01 42.68
N GLU A 63 -36.20 -4.28 41.57
CA GLU A 63 -37.06 -3.09 41.46
C GLU A 63 -36.94 -2.47 40.06
N LEU A 64 -38.07 -2.50 39.34
CA LEU A 64 -38.34 -1.77 38.11
C LEU A 64 -39.03 -0.44 38.47
N PRO A 65 -38.80 0.66 37.74
CA PRO A 65 -39.78 1.72 37.65
C PRO A 65 -40.71 1.50 36.46
N PHE A 66 -41.98 1.54 36.83
CA PHE A 66 -43.20 1.59 36.06
C PHE A 66 -43.33 2.95 35.34
N ILE A 67 -43.59 2.97 34.03
CA ILE A 67 -44.21 4.11 33.33
C ILE A 67 -45.31 3.55 32.41
N GLU A 68 -46.55 3.89 32.76
CA GLU A 68 -47.78 3.82 31.95
C GLU A 68 -47.59 4.62 30.66
N GLY A 69 -48.10 4.28 29.48
CA GLY A 69 -49.44 3.82 29.14
C GLY A 69 -49.83 4.60 27.88
N GLY A 70 -50.25 3.91 26.82
CA GLY A 70 -50.56 4.54 25.53
C GLY A 70 -50.96 3.54 24.47
N SER A 71 -52.12 2.92 24.65
CA SER A 71 -52.78 2.06 23.66
C SER A 71 -53.34 2.89 22.51
N PHE A 72 -53.15 2.45 21.26
CA PHE A 72 -54.15 2.66 20.22
C PHE A 72 -54.18 1.45 19.28
N ILE A 73 -55.39 0.90 19.15
CA ILE A 73 -55.79 -0.23 18.31
C ILE A 73 -56.12 0.30 16.91
N GLY A 74 -55.69 -0.41 15.86
CA GLY A 74 -56.11 -0.16 14.49
C GLY A 74 -55.67 -1.30 13.56
N GLN A 75 -56.66 -2.09 13.12
CA GLN A 75 -56.57 -3.35 12.38
C GLN A 75 -56.20 -3.20 10.87
N PRO A 76 -56.05 -4.31 10.12
CA PRO A 76 -55.10 -4.44 8.99
C PRO A 76 -55.74 -4.28 7.60
N GLY A 77 -54.91 -4.10 6.57
CA GLY A 77 -55.37 -4.19 5.18
C GLY A 77 -54.28 -4.15 4.10
N SER A 78 -54.38 -5.12 3.20
CA SER A 78 -53.86 -5.20 1.81
C SER A 78 -52.36 -5.52 1.61
N LEU A 79 -52.01 -6.70 1.08
CA LEU A 79 -52.15 -7.24 -0.30
C LEU A 79 -51.08 -6.74 -1.30
N ALA A 80 -50.29 -7.72 -1.75
CA ALA A 80 -49.69 -7.86 -3.06
C ALA A 80 -48.52 -6.94 -3.47
N LYS A 81 -47.33 -7.53 -3.65
CA LYS A 81 -46.93 -8.08 -4.96
C LYS A 81 -45.58 -8.80 -4.85
N ASN A 82 -45.64 -10.12 -5.00
CA ASN A 82 -44.50 -10.95 -5.39
C ASN A 82 -44.00 -10.48 -6.76
N ARG A 83 -42.68 -10.33 -6.88
CA ARG A 83 -42.01 -10.23 -8.18
C ARG A 83 -41.00 -11.36 -8.25
N GLU A 84 -41.47 -12.48 -8.79
CA GLU A 84 -40.65 -13.57 -9.28
C GLU A 84 -39.71 -13.02 -10.37
N LEU A 85 -38.41 -13.18 -10.17
CA LEU A 85 -37.41 -12.98 -11.20
C LEU A 85 -37.04 -14.36 -11.74
N SER A 86 -37.63 -14.66 -12.90
CA SER A 86 -37.35 -15.81 -13.75
C SER A 86 -35.86 -15.85 -14.14
N LEU A 87 -35.21 -16.93 -13.75
CA LEU A 87 -33.93 -17.39 -14.29
C LEU A 87 -34.13 -17.76 -15.76
N ARG A 88 -33.47 -17.04 -16.68
CA ARG A 88 -33.24 -17.50 -18.06
C ARG A 88 -31.85 -18.09 -18.14
N GLN A 89 -31.78 -19.42 -18.29
CA GLN A 89 -30.64 -20.11 -18.87
C GLN A 89 -30.72 -19.96 -20.40
N PRO A 90 -29.60 -19.80 -21.12
CA PRO A 90 -29.52 -20.15 -22.53
C PRO A 90 -29.05 -21.60 -22.66
N GLU A 91 -29.82 -22.35 -23.45
CA GLU A 91 -29.57 -23.72 -23.86
C GLU A 91 -28.32 -23.85 -24.74
N PHE A 92 -27.73 -25.04 -24.63
CA PHE A 92 -26.68 -25.58 -25.47
C PHE A 92 -27.09 -25.59 -26.96
N PHE A 93 -26.17 -25.21 -27.83
CA PHE A 93 -26.11 -25.72 -29.20
C PHE A 93 -24.74 -26.35 -29.41
N LEU A 94 -24.74 -27.68 -29.50
CA LEU A 94 -23.70 -28.48 -30.15
C LEU A 94 -23.90 -28.32 -31.66
N ASP A 95 -22.83 -28.12 -32.41
CA ASP A 95 -22.64 -28.77 -33.71
C ASP A 95 -21.16 -28.67 -34.15
N GLU A 96 -20.59 -29.88 -34.25
CA GLU A 96 -19.69 -30.42 -35.28
C GLU A 96 -18.47 -29.63 -35.81
N LEU A 97 -17.31 -30.24 -35.56
CA LEU A 97 -16.02 -30.03 -36.23
C LEU A 97 -16.10 -30.41 -37.73
N PRO A 98 -15.11 -29.97 -38.53
CA PRO A 98 -14.13 -30.99 -38.90
C PRO A 98 -12.65 -30.54 -38.85
N ASN A 99 -11.82 -31.55 -38.63
CA ASN A 99 -10.36 -31.61 -38.72
C ASN A 99 -9.76 -30.90 -39.94
N GLN A 100 -8.55 -30.34 -39.76
CA GLN A 100 -7.44 -30.63 -40.68
C GLN A 100 -6.08 -30.40 -40.01
N ASP A 101 -5.23 -31.41 -40.19
CA ASP A 101 -3.85 -31.55 -39.74
C ASP A 101 -2.85 -30.71 -40.55
N SER A 102 -1.73 -30.35 -39.90
CA SER A 102 -0.31 -30.31 -40.40
C SER A 102 0.47 -29.23 -39.62
N VAL A 103 1.34 -29.57 -38.66
CA VAL A 103 2.74 -30.02 -38.79
C VAL A 103 3.61 -29.05 -39.60
N GLY A 104 4.53 -28.35 -38.92
CA GLY A 104 5.71 -27.77 -39.55
C GLY A 104 6.29 -26.53 -38.88
N ASP A 105 7.19 -26.71 -37.93
CA ASP A 105 8.31 -25.81 -37.60
C ASP A 105 9.53 -26.74 -37.40
N PRO A 106 10.81 -26.39 -37.71
CA PRO A 106 11.43 -25.16 -37.19
C PRO A 106 12.55 -24.50 -38.06
N SER A 107 12.62 -23.15 -38.02
CA SER A 107 13.84 -22.29 -37.89
C SER A 107 15.07 -22.49 -38.85
N PRO A 108 16.19 -21.73 -38.76
CA PRO A 108 16.47 -20.36 -38.28
C PRO A 108 17.20 -19.49 -39.33
N GLY A 109 17.29 -18.17 -39.16
CA GLY A 109 18.34 -17.41 -39.85
C GLY A 109 18.24 -15.89 -39.88
N SER A 110 19.33 -15.27 -39.42
CA SER A 110 19.86 -13.96 -39.84
C SER A 110 19.36 -12.69 -39.17
N LEU A 111 20.20 -12.25 -38.23
CA LEU A 111 20.57 -10.87 -37.93
C LEU A 111 20.54 -9.95 -39.17
N CYS A 112 20.01 -8.73 -39.00
CA CYS A 112 20.65 -7.51 -39.48
C CYS A 112 20.12 -6.29 -38.71
N LEU A 113 21.01 -5.62 -37.99
CA LEU A 113 20.88 -4.21 -37.59
C LEU A 113 21.08 -3.38 -38.85
N GLU A 114 20.17 -2.45 -39.16
CA GLU A 114 20.56 -1.12 -39.64
C GLU A 114 19.42 -0.10 -39.49
N LYS A 115 19.84 1.14 -39.23
CA LYS A 115 19.03 2.34 -38.94
C LYS A 115 18.66 3.07 -40.23
N CYS A 116 17.79 4.08 -40.06
CA CYS A 116 17.38 5.19 -40.94
C CYS A 116 15.99 4.96 -41.56
N GLN A 117 14.92 5.55 -41.02
CA GLN A 117 14.45 6.93 -41.31
C GLN A 117 14.41 7.21 -42.82
N ASP A 118 13.25 7.07 -43.45
CA ASP A 118 12.48 8.21 -43.95
C ASP A 118 11.17 7.84 -44.69
N ILE A 119 10.15 8.67 -44.44
CA ILE A 119 9.07 9.12 -45.35
C ILE A 119 8.13 8.05 -45.94
N ILE A 120 6.96 7.91 -45.31
CA ILE A 120 5.75 7.33 -45.94
C ILE A 120 5.01 8.45 -46.68
N ARG A 121 5.00 8.35 -48.01
CA ARG A 121 3.86 8.74 -48.85
C ARG A 121 3.25 7.43 -49.34
N ASP A 122 1.96 7.24 -49.09
CA ASP A 122 1.13 6.52 -50.05
C ASP A 122 -0.20 7.28 -50.20
N PRO A 123 -0.64 7.49 -51.45
CA PRO A 123 -1.97 8.00 -51.78
C PRO A 123 -2.96 6.83 -51.76
N ASP A 124 -4.16 7.07 -51.24
CA ASP A 124 -5.42 6.64 -51.84
C ASP A 124 -6.51 6.85 -50.79
N GLY A 125 -7.25 7.94 -50.99
CA GLY A 125 -8.48 8.20 -50.28
C GLY A 125 -9.60 7.35 -50.86
N TYR A 126 -10.35 6.68 -49.99
CA TYR A 126 -11.78 6.47 -50.21
C TYR A 126 -12.50 6.55 -48.87
N SER A 127 -13.57 7.33 -48.91
CA SER A 127 -14.36 7.84 -47.79
C SER A 127 -15.56 6.95 -47.47
N ASP A 128 -16.02 7.13 -46.22
CA ASP A 128 -17.37 6.94 -45.69
C ASP A 128 -17.87 5.51 -45.38
N GLY A 129 -18.10 5.31 -44.08
CA GLY A 129 -18.77 4.14 -43.50
C GLY A 129 -18.82 4.23 -41.98
N ALA A 130 -19.61 5.17 -41.46
CA ALA A 130 -19.81 5.41 -40.04
C ALA A 130 -20.32 4.15 -39.29
N SER A 131 -19.56 3.72 -38.28
CA SER A 131 -20.03 2.82 -37.23
C SER A 131 -19.38 3.24 -35.91
N SER A 132 -20.25 3.59 -34.97
CA SER A 132 -19.96 4.18 -33.66
C SER A 132 -19.10 3.28 -32.78
N PHE A 133 -17.84 3.68 -32.56
CA PHE A 133 -17.04 3.21 -31.42
C PHE A 133 -16.91 4.36 -30.42
N CYS A 134 -17.68 4.27 -29.35
CA CYS A 134 -17.71 5.25 -28.28
C CYS A 134 -16.37 5.24 -27.51
N HIS A 135 -15.51 6.19 -27.79
CA HIS A 135 -14.45 6.60 -26.87
C HIS A 135 -15.07 7.29 -25.65
N SER A 136 -15.36 6.54 -24.60
CA SER A 136 -15.49 7.14 -23.26
C SER A 136 -14.08 7.35 -22.68
N VAL A 137 -13.36 8.34 -23.20
CA VAL A 137 -12.32 9.04 -22.43
C VAL A 137 -13.07 9.88 -21.41
N GLY A 138 -13.51 9.23 -20.34
CA GLY A 138 -14.27 9.83 -19.26
C GLY A 138 -13.38 10.78 -18.48
N HIS A 139 -13.59 12.07 -18.72
CA HIS A 139 -13.23 13.19 -17.87
C HIS A 139 -13.41 12.86 -16.37
N TYR A 140 -12.30 12.61 -15.67
CA TYR A 140 -12.22 12.77 -14.21
C TYR A 140 -11.16 13.83 -13.93
N ASN A 141 -11.52 15.08 -14.23
CA ASN A 141 -10.67 16.23 -13.95
C ASN A 141 -11.55 17.46 -13.66
N GLN A 142 -12.29 17.43 -12.54
CA GLN A 142 -12.88 18.63 -11.94
C GLN A 142 -13.38 18.31 -10.53
N SER A 143 -12.45 18.33 -9.56
CA SER A 143 -12.72 18.64 -8.13
C SER A 143 -11.47 18.57 -7.24
N TYR A 144 -10.29 18.15 -7.73
CA TYR A 144 -9.02 18.33 -7.03
C TYR A 144 -8.25 19.54 -7.59
N ARG A 145 -8.64 20.75 -7.20
CA ARG A 145 -7.78 21.95 -7.25
C ARG A 145 -7.33 22.27 -5.81
N LYS A 146 -6.01 22.46 -5.65
CA LYS A 146 -5.20 22.63 -4.40
C LYS A 146 -4.75 21.28 -3.80
N SER A 147 -3.48 20.86 -3.74
CA SER A 147 -2.15 21.49 -3.89
C SER A 147 -1.25 20.65 -4.83
N GLN A 148 -0.59 21.30 -5.80
CA GLN A 148 0.23 20.62 -6.81
C GLN A 148 1.71 20.39 -6.40
N SER A 149 2.13 20.76 -5.19
CA SER A 149 3.54 20.65 -4.79
C SER A 149 3.97 19.27 -4.26
N GLY A 150 3.05 18.48 -3.68
CA GLY A 150 3.40 17.20 -3.04
C GLY A 150 3.74 16.06 -4.02
N GLY A 151 3.05 15.98 -5.16
CA GLY A 151 3.25 14.91 -6.14
C GLY A 151 4.51 15.06 -6.98
N TYR A 152 4.90 16.31 -7.29
CA TYR A 152 6.06 16.61 -8.15
C TYR A 152 7.40 16.32 -7.46
N LEU A 153 7.53 16.61 -6.16
CA LEU A 153 8.75 16.33 -5.40
C LEU A 153 8.95 14.83 -5.13
N GLU A 154 7.87 14.09 -4.89
CA GLU A 154 7.93 12.61 -4.83
C GLU A 154 8.24 11.99 -6.21
N LEU A 155 7.86 12.65 -7.30
CA LEU A 155 8.23 12.24 -8.65
C LEU A 155 9.71 12.50 -8.92
N LEU A 156 10.30 13.60 -8.45
CA LEU A 156 11.75 13.86 -8.59
C LEU A 156 12.59 12.80 -7.87
N ALA A 157 12.19 12.33 -6.69
CA ALA A 157 12.83 11.18 -6.04
C ALA A 157 12.67 9.85 -6.82
N LYS A 158 11.72 9.77 -7.75
CA LYS A 158 11.44 8.60 -8.60
C LYS A 158 12.04 8.72 -10.01
N ARG A 159 12.46 9.93 -10.43
CA ARG A 159 12.83 10.24 -11.82
C ARG A 159 14.34 10.15 -12.00
N SER A 160 14.73 9.20 -12.85
CA SER A 160 16.02 9.03 -13.52
C SER A 160 17.27 9.09 -12.64
N VAL A 161 17.66 7.93 -12.16
CA VAL A 161 19.06 7.63 -11.87
C VAL A 161 19.38 6.35 -12.65
N ASP A 162 20.55 6.35 -13.29
CA ASP A 162 21.20 5.18 -13.87
C ASP A 162 21.07 3.96 -12.92
N LEU A 163 21.02 2.73 -13.45
CA LEU A 163 20.89 1.50 -12.66
C LEU A 163 21.94 1.42 -11.54
N ASP A 164 23.11 2.02 -11.76
CA ASP A 164 24.20 2.02 -10.79
C ASP A 164 24.01 3.04 -9.65
N SER A 165 23.38 4.19 -9.92
CA SER A 165 22.96 5.15 -8.89
C SER A 165 21.65 4.74 -8.20
N PHE A 166 20.85 3.87 -8.83
CA PHE A 166 19.63 3.26 -8.30
C PHE A 166 19.86 2.35 -7.09
N PHE A 167 21.00 1.66 -7.01
CA PHE A 167 21.42 0.86 -5.84
C PHE A 167 22.20 1.66 -4.80
N LYS A 168 22.94 2.70 -5.22
CA LYS A 168 23.81 3.49 -4.34
C LYS A 168 23.08 4.61 -3.57
N THR A 169 21.86 4.97 -3.96
CA THR A 169 21.13 6.07 -3.30
C THR A 169 20.60 5.62 -1.94
N LYS A 170 21.10 6.24 -0.86
CA LYS A 170 20.62 6.05 0.51
C LYS A 170 19.10 6.27 0.58
N CYS A 171 18.39 5.39 1.30
CA CYS A 171 16.96 5.48 1.52
C CYS A 171 16.68 5.55 3.04
N PRO A 172 15.90 6.52 3.53
CA PRO A 172 15.52 7.76 2.86
C PRO A 172 16.77 8.60 2.55
N GLY A 173 16.83 9.19 1.37
CA GLY A 173 17.94 10.07 0.96
C GLY A 173 17.65 11.54 1.23
N TYR A 174 16.36 11.87 1.35
CA TYR A 174 15.87 13.24 1.37
C TYR A 174 14.68 13.39 2.32
N TRP A 175 14.32 14.64 2.61
CA TRP A 175 13.12 15.00 3.36
C TRP A 175 12.57 16.35 2.88
N ILE A 176 11.35 16.68 3.29
CA ILE A 176 10.71 17.99 3.09
C ILE A 176 10.13 18.48 4.41
N GLN A 177 10.14 19.80 4.60
CA GLN A 177 9.53 20.45 5.76
C GLN A 177 8.13 20.94 5.39
N GLY A 178 7.14 20.67 6.23
CA GLY A 178 5.81 21.24 6.14
C GLY A 178 5.63 22.31 7.21
N SER A 179 4.93 23.40 6.88
CA SER A 179 4.49 24.39 7.86
C SER A 179 3.07 24.85 7.60
N CYS A 180 2.29 25.11 8.65
CA CYS A 180 0.99 25.77 8.53
C CYS A 180 1.07 27.23 8.99
N GLU A 181 0.02 28.00 8.69
CA GLU A 181 -0.09 29.43 9.05
C GLU A 181 0.04 29.69 10.55
N ASN A 182 -0.36 28.74 11.41
CA ASN A 182 -0.22 28.81 12.87
C ASN A 182 1.20 28.51 13.39
N GLY A 183 2.16 28.33 12.48
CA GLY A 183 3.57 28.11 12.80
C GLY A 183 3.92 26.69 13.27
N HIS A 184 2.99 25.72 13.18
CA HIS A 184 3.33 24.31 13.38
C HIS A 184 4.22 23.83 12.25
N ARG A 185 5.24 23.03 12.58
CA ARG A 185 6.23 22.54 11.62
C ARG A 185 6.36 21.03 11.71
N TYR A 186 6.51 20.40 10.55
CA TYR A 186 6.65 18.97 10.42
C TYR A 186 7.74 18.63 9.42
N ALA A 187 8.35 17.45 9.55
CA ALA A 187 9.24 16.88 8.56
C ALA A 187 8.62 15.60 8.00
N LYS A 188 8.79 15.39 6.69
CA LYS A 188 8.44 14.14 5.99
C LYS A 188 9.67 13.60 5.29
N GLU A 189 10.11 12.43 5.70
CA GLU A 189 11.16 11.69 4.99
C GLU A 189 10.64 11.17 3.64
N LEU A 190 11.50 11.19 2.62
CA LEU A 190 11.18 10.76 1.28
C LEU A 190 11.78 9.38 1.01
N TYR A 191 10.89 8.42 0.79
CA TYR A 191 11.23 7.03 0.55
C TYR A 191 11.01 6.66 -0.92
N CYS A 192 11.81 5.72 -1.43
CA CYS A 192 11.66 5.26 -2.82
C CYS A 192 10.37 4.44 -3.05
N GLY A 193 9.82 3.83 -1.99
CA GLY A 193 8.57 3.05 -2.05
C GLY A 193 8.65 1.73 -2.82
N ARG A 194 9.86 1.29 -3.20
CA ARG A 194 10.11 -0.03 -3.82
C ARG A 194 9.93 -1.12 -2.78
N GLU A 195 9.29 -2.23 -3.14
CA GLU A 195 9.09 -3.35 -2.20
C GLU A 195 10.44 -3.96 -1.79
N TRP A 196 11.37 -4.09 -2.73
CA TRP A 196 12.67 -4.77 -2.56
C TRP A 196 13.79 -3.86 -2.07
N CYS A 197 13.47 -2.63 -1.67
CA CYS A 197 14.43 -1.75 -1.06
C CYS A 197 14.60 -2.17 0.39
N GLU A 198 15.84 -2.39 0.84
CA GLU A 198 16.17 -2.84 2.20
C GLU A 198 15.42 -2.01 3.27
N VAL A 199 15.36 -0.69 3.11
CA VAL A 199 14.66 0.21 4.05
C VAL A 199 13.15 0.26 3.85
N CYS A 200 12.64 0.24 2.61
CA CYS A 200 11.18 0.34 2.38
C CYS A 200 10.45 -1.01 2.54
N GLY A 201 11.15 -2.10 2.23
CA GLY A 201 10.71 -3.48 2.28
C GLY A 201 10.81 -4.11 3.66
N GLU A 202 11.51 -3.44 4.58
CA GLU A 202 11.62 -3.86 5.96
C GLU A 202 10.23 -4.05 6.61
N GLU A 203 10.21 -4.99 7.55
CA GLU A 203 9.02 -5.26 8.34
C GLU A 203 8.68 -4.02 9.15
N TRP A 204 7.40 -3.66 9.11
CA TRP A 204 6.91 -2.44 9.75
C TRP A 204 7.68 -1.15 9.39
N SER A 205 8.32 -1.10 8.21
CA SER A 205 9.03 0.10 7.75
C SER A 205 8.15 1.34 7.72
N ALA A 206 8.76 2.53 7.69
CA ALA A 206 8.02 3.77 7.57
C ALA A 206 7.05 3.79 6.37
N THR A 207 7.43 3.19 5.23
CA THR A 207 6.52 3.12 4.08
C THR A 207 5.34 2.19 4.32
N HIS A 208 5.53 1.11 5.08
CA HIS A 208 4.46 0.23 5.50
C HIS A 208 3.52 0.96 6.46
N GLN A 209 4.06 1.64 7.47
CA GLN A 209 3.29 2.44 8.42
C GLN A 209 2.46 3.53 7.72
N ARG A 210 2.98 4.17 6.66
CA ARG A 210 2.19 5.10 5.82
C ARG A 210 1.02 4.42 5.13
N ARG A 211 1.24 3.26 4.48
CA ARG A 211 0.17 2.48 3.82
C ARG A 211 -0.92 2.07 4.80
N PHE A 212 -0.51 1.64 5.99
CA PHE A 212 -1.40 1.27 7.09
C PHE A 212 -2.19 2.48 7.61
N SER A 213 -1.52 3.61 7.87
CA SER A 213 -2.13 4.83 8.43
C SER A 213 -3.25 5.40 7.55
N ARG A 214 -3.03 5.42 6.22
CA ARG A 214 -4.06 5.84 5.23
C ARG A 214 -5.34 5.01 5.27
N TRP A 215 -5.29 3.81 5.85
CA TRP A 215 -6.44 2.92 5.97
C TRP A 215 -7.08 2.93 7.35
N ILE A 216 -6.31 3.21 8.40
CA ILE A 216 -6.73 2.96 9.79
C ILE A 216 -7.11 4.23 10.57
N SER A 217 -6.73 5.42 10.10
CA SER A 217 -7.01 6.65 10.85
C SER A 217 -8.52 6.81 11.05
N ALA A 218 -8.98 7.16 12.25
CA ALA A 218 -10.38 7.48 12.51
C ALA A 218 -10.62 9.01 12.61
N ALA A 219 -9.60 9.82 12.30
CA ALA A 219 -9.65 11.26 12.51
C ALA A 219 -10.55 11.96 11.48
N GLU A 220 -11.36 12.92 11.94
CA GLU A 220 -12.07 13.84 11.06
C GLU A 220 -11.11 14.83 10.38
N PRO A 221 -11.45 15.36 9.19
CA PRO A 221 -12.67 15.10 8.41
C PRO A 221 -12.61 13.82 7.55
N LYS A 222 -11.50 13.07 7.57
CA LYS A 222 -11.29 11.89 6.72
C LYS A 222 -11.16 10.61 7.55
N VAL A 223 -12.29 9.95 7.75
CA VAL A 223 -12.32 8.62 8.36
C VAL A 223 -11.67 7.61 7.41
N GLY A 224 -10.66 6.92 7.90
CA GLY A 224 -9.94 5.83 7.23
C GLY A 224 -10.86 4.69 6.84
N LYS A 225 -10.53 4.02 5.76
CA LYS A 225 -11.42 3.03 5.13
C LYS A 225 -11.61 1.76 5.96
N ALA A 226 -10.54 1.26 6.60
CA ALA A 226 -10.59 0.01 7.36
C ALA A 226 -11.46 0.12 8.63
N VAL A 227 -11.47 1.29 9.28
CA VAL A 227 -12.29 1.51 10.48
C VAL A 227 -13.78 1.55 10.19
N GLN A 228 -14.18 1.80 8.94
CA GLN A 228 -15.57 1.74 8.49
C GLN A 228 -16.07 0.31 8.27
N ILE A 229 -15.16 -0.69 8.25
CA ILE A 229 -15.52 -2.09 8.01
C ILE A 229 -15.94 -2.74 9.32
N GLY A 230 -17.25 -2.91 9.51
CA GLY A 230 -17.82 -3.53 10.72
C GLY A 230 -17.38 -4.99 10.91
N THR A 231 -17.53 -5.83 9.89
CA THR A 231 -16.93 -7.18 9.83
C THR A 231 -16.08 -7.28 8.58
N MET A 232 -14.80 -7.62 8.76
CA MET A 232 -13.81 -7.58 7.68
C MET A 232 -13.64 -8.96 7.06
N GLY A 233 -14.10 -9.11 5.83
CA GLY A 233 -13.84 -10.27 4.99
C GLY A 233 -12.44 -10.16 4.41
N TYR A 234 -11.70 -11.26 4.44
CA TYR A 234 -10.33 -11.35 3.95
C TYR A 234 -10.23 -12.53 2.98
N PHE A 235 -10.01 -12.20 1.71
CA PHE A 235 -9.75 -13.17 0.65
C PHE A 235 -8.27 -13.20 0.29
N VAL A 236 -7.79 -14.38 -0.12
CA VAL A 236 -6.52 -14.56 -0.79
C VAL A 236 -6.75 -15.36 -2.06
N PHE A 237 -6.45 -14.77 -3.22
CA PHE A 237 -6.51 -15.44 -4.51
C PHE A 237 -5.09 -15.77 -4.96
N THR A 238 -4.72 -17.04 -4.92
CA THR A 238 -3.38 -17.50 -5.29
C THR A 238 -3.36 -17.93 -6.75
N ILE A 239 -2.34 -17.47 -7.50
CA ILE A 239 -2.13 -17.93 -8.87
C ILE A 239 -1.51 -19.34 -8.84
N PRO A 240 -2.13 -20.35 -9.48
CA PRO A 240 -1.58 -21.70 -9.60
C PRO A 240 -0.18 -21.69 -10.19
N GLU A 241 0.66 -22.60 -9.71
CA GLU A 241 2.11 -22.61 -9.97
C GLU A 241 2.45 -22.63 -11.46
N GLU A 242 1.76 -23.47 -12.21
CA GLU A 242 1.85 -23.66 -13.64
C GLU A 242 1.50 -22.41 -14.45
N LEU A 243 0.72 -21.49 -13.88
CA LEU A 243 0.31 -20.23 -14.54
C LEU A 243 1.19 -19.04 -14.16
N ARG A 244 2.00 -19.13 -13.10
CA ARG A 244 2.72 -17.96 -12.53
C ARG A 244 3.64 -17.26 -13.53
N SER A 245 4.20 -17.99 -14.50
CA SER A 245 5.05 -17.44 -15.56
C SER A 245 4.30 -16.41 -16.43
N LYS A 246 3.02 -16.65 -16.72
CA LYS A 246 2.14 -15.75 -17.51
C LYS A 246 1.86 -14.43 -16.79
N TYR A 247 2.02 -14.39 -15.46
CA TYR A 247 1.74 -13.24 -14.61
C TYR A 247 2.98 -12.48 -14.14
N ARG A 248 4.11 -12.64 -14.84
CA ARG A 248 5.37 -11.93 -14.57
C ARG A 248 5.44 -10.54 -15.23
N THR A 249 4.29 -9.91 -15.43
CA THR A 249 4.21 -8.51 -15.92
C THR A 249 3.22 -7.72 -15.09
N LYS A 250 3.50 -6.44 -14.87
CA LYS A 250 2.59 -5.53 -14.16
C LYS A 250 1.25 -5.38 -14.87
N LYS A 251 1.23 -5.51 -16.21
CA LYS A 251 0.00 -5.49 -17.02
C LYS A 251 -0.86 -6.72 -16.73
N ALA A 252 -0.27 -7.92 -16.70
CA ALA A 252 -0.99 -9.15 -16.38
C ALA A 252 -1.55 -9.12 -14.94
N LEU A 253 -0.74 -8.72 -13.96
CA LEU A 253 -1.17 -8.58 -12.56
C LEU A 253 -2.25 -7.51 -12.37
N SER A 254 -2.15 -6.38 -13.08
CA SER A 254 -3.17 -5.32 -13.05
C SER A 254 -4.52 -5.83 -13.57
N ARG A 255 -4.49 -6.51 -14.73
CA ARG A 255 -5.67 -7.08 -15.38
C ARG A 255 -6.33 -8.14 -14.51
N LEU A 256 -5.56 -9.12 -14.02
CA LEU A 256 -6.09 -10.17 -13.16
C LEU A 256 -6.72 -9.58 -11.89
N GLY A 257 -6.01 -8.66 -11.22
CA GLY A 257 -6.55 -8.06 -10.01
C GLY A 257 -7.79 -7.20 -10.27
N HIS A 258 -7.97 -6.66 -11.48
CA HIS A 258 -9.22 -5.99 -11.87
C HIS A 258 -10.34 -7.00 -12.13
N GLN A 259 -10.07 -8.13 -12.82
CA GLN A 259 -11.04 -9.19 -13.03
C GLN A 259 -11.54 -9.79 -11.70
N VAL A 260 -10.63 -10.04 -10.74
CA VAL A 260 -11.01 -10.51 -9.40
C VAL A 260 -11.85 -9.46 -8.64
N GLN A 261 -11.55 -8.17 -8.82
CA GLN A 261 -12.36 -7.10 -8.24
C GLN A 261 -13.78 -7.11 -8.81
N GLU A 262 -13.94 -7.19 -10.13
CA GLU A 262 -15.26 -7.23 -10.76
C GLU A 262 -16.02 -8.52 -10.43
N LEU A 263 -15.31 -9.64 -10.29
CA LEU A 263 -15.86 -10.87 -9.74
C LEU A 263 -16.45 -10.62 -8.34
N LEU A 264 -15.68 -10.09 -7.40
CA LEU A 264 -16.22 -9.83 -6.05
C LEU A 264 -17.38 -8.82 -6.07
N ARG A 265 -17.36 -7.84 -6.98
CA ARG A 265 -18.49 -6.90 -7.14
C ARG A 265 -19.77 -7.61 -7.59
N SER A 266 -19.69 -8.61 -8.46
CA SER A 266 -20.87 -9.39 -8.88
C SER A 266 -21.47 -10.22 -7.74
N TYR A 267 -20.66 -10.58 -6.74
CA TYR A 267 -21.10 -11.22 -5.49
C TYR A 267 -21.51 -10.23 -4.39
N GLY A 268 -21.63 -8.93 -4.70
CA GLY A 268 -22.15 -7.91 -3.79
C GLY A 268 -21.09 -7.17 -2.95
N TYR A 269 -19.80 -7.46 -3.13
CA TYR A 269 -18.73 -6.74 -2.42
C TYR A 269 -18.47 -5.37 -3.04
N SER A 270 -19.21 -4.39 -2.53
CA SER A 270 -19.38 -3.11 -3.20
C SER A 270 -18.21 -2.13 -3.05
N ARG A 271 -17.34 -2.36 -2.06
CA ARG A 271 -16.10 -1.63 -1.77
C ARG A 271 -15.04 -2.57 -1.19
N GLY A 272 -13.78 -2.20 -1.28
CA GLY A 272 -12.70 -2.98 -0.66
C GLY A 272 -11.28 -2.51 -1.02
N LEU A 273 -10.29 -3.21 -0.45
CA LEU A 273 -8.85 -3.07 -0.70
C LEU A 273 -8.34 -4.29 -1.42
N ARG A 274 -7.45 -4.12 -2.40
CA ARG A 274 -6.66 -5.23 -2.98
C ARG A 274 -5.18 -4.89 -3.03
N ARG A 275 -4.33 -5.89 -2.75
CA ARG A 275 -2.87 -5.75 -2.79
C ARG A 275 -2.20 -7.09 -3.10
N TRP A 276 -1.25 -7.10 -4.02
CA TRP A 276 -0.47 -8.29 -4.30
C TRP A 276 0.60 -8.50 -3.22
N HIS A 277 0.73 -9.75 -2.80
CA HIS A 277 1.93 -10.28 -2.20
C HIS A 277 2.62 -11.17 -3.23
N PHE A 278 3.94 -11.13 -3.30
CA PHE A 278 4.73 -11.70 -4.39
C PHE A 278 5.54 -12.93 -3.97
N PHE A 279 5.97 -12.97 -2.70
CA PHE A 279 6.83 -14.02 -2.15
C PHE A 279 6.31 -14.43 -0.78
N GLY A 280 6.63 -15.67 -0.40
CA GLY A 280 6.33 -16.19 0.92
C GLY A 280 7.30 -15.66 1.97
N GLU A 281 6.92 -15.73 3.24
CA GLU A 281 7.76 -15.26 4.35
C GLU A 281 9.08 -16.03 4.49
N LYS A 282 9.05 -17.32 4.12
CA LYS A 282 10.20 -18.23 4.20
C LYS A 282 10.67 -18.71 2.82
N SER A 283 10.25 -18.05 1.74
CA SER A 283 10.55 -18.51 0.39
C SER A 283 10.82 -17.35 -0.55
N THR A 284 11.94 -17.42 -1.25
CA THR A 284 12.32 -16.53 -2.36
C THR A 284 11.66 -16.94 -3.68
N ARG A 285 10.80 -17.98 -3.66
CA ARG A 285 10.08 -18.43 -4.84
C ARG A 285 8.93 -17.48 -5.17
N TRP A 286 8.86 -17.08 -6.44
CA TRP A 286 7.75 -16.29 -6.97
C TRP A 286 6.41 -17.01 -6.72
N HIS A 287 5.58 -16.41 -5.85
CA HIS A 287 4.31 -16.94 -5.35
C HIS A 287 3.26 -15.81 -5.24
N PRO A 288 2.87 -15.21 -6.38
CA PRO A 288 1.96 -14.08 -6.40
C PRO A 288 0.55 -14.49 -5.94
N HIS A 289 0.04 -13.80 -4.93
CA HIS A 289 -1.32 -13.93 -4.45
C HIS A 289 -1.93 -12.56 -4.14
N LEU A 290 -3.20 -12.41 -4.48
CA LEU A 290 -3.94 -11.16 -4.31
C LEU A 290 -4.69 -11.20 -2.99
N ASN A 291 -4.25 -10.38 -2.05
CA ASN A 291 -4.92 -10.17 -0.78
C ASN A 291 -6.02 -9.13 -0.95
N ILE A 292 -7.22 -9.42 -0.45
CA ILE A 292 -8.37 -8.54 -0.58
C ILE A 292 -9.10 -8.39 0.75
N LEU A 293 -9.43 -7.15 1.13
CA LEU A 293 -10.26 -6.81 2.29
C LEU A 293 -11.58 -6.20 1.83
N VAL A 294 -12.70 -6.66 2.37
CA VAL A 294 -14.07 -6.22 2.03
C VAL A 294 -14.96 -6.15 3.28
N ASP A 295 -16.11 -5.49 3.17
CA ASP A 295 -17.21 -5.70 4.11
C ASP A 295 -17.78 -7.10 3.90
N GLY A 296 -17.46 -8.02 4.82
CA GLY A 296 -17.76 -9.44 4.63
C GLY A 296 -17.72 -10.20 5.95
N GLY A 297 -18.83 -10.87 6.27
CA GLY A 297 -18.96 -11.73 7.45
C GLY A 297 -18.77 -13.20 7.11
N TYR A 298 -19.57 -14.06 7.75
CA TYR A 298 -19.61 -15.47 7.38
C TYR A 298 -19.95 -15.64 5.90
N LEU A 299 -19.24 -16.55 5.22
CA LEU A 299 -19.47 -16.93 3.83
C LEU A 299 -19.71 -18.44 3.81
N SER A 300 -20.84 -18.88 3.25
CA SER A 300 -21.13 -20.31 3.13
C SER A 300 -20.13 -20.98 2.18
N LEU A 301 -19.89 -22.27 2.40
CA LEU A 301 -19.01 -23.06 1.54
C LEU A 301 -19.48 -23.03 0.08
N GLU A 302 -20.78 -23.18 -0.15
CA GLU A 302 -21.40 -23.09 -1.48
C GLU A 302 -21.07 -21.76 -2.19
N LYS A 303 -21.20 -20.61 -1.50
CA LYS A 303 -20.85 -19.31 -2.09
C LYS A 303 -19.36 -19.17 -2.36
N LEU A 304 -18.52 -19.70 -1.47
CA LEU A 304 -17.07 -19.70 -1.67
C LEU A 304 -16.68 -20.58 -2.87
N ASP A 305 -17.34 -21.72 -3.06
CA ASP A 305 -17.09 -22.62 -4.19
C ASP A 305 -17.54 -21.99 -5.52
N LEU A 306 -18.67 -21.27 -5.54
CA LEU A 306 -19.05 -20.47 -6.72
C LEU A 306 -18.00 -19.40 -7.08
N ILE A 307 -17.42 -18.72 -6.08
CA ILE A 307 -16.33 -17.75 -6.30
C ILE A 307 -15.07 -18.45 -6.82
N LYS A 308 -14.72 -19.63 -6.28
CA LYS A 308 -13.58 -20.43 -6.77
C LYS A 308 -13.79 -20.85 -8.22
N THR A 309 -14.96 -21.39 -8.58
CA THR A 309 -15.29 -21.78 -9.95
C THR A 309 -15.19 -20.59 -10.91
N ALA A 310 -15.73 -19.43 -10.52
CA ALA A 310 -15.64 -18.24 -11.35
C ALA A 310 -14.19 -17.73 -11.51
N TYR A 311 -13.37 -17.83 -10.45
CA TYR A 311 -11.95 -17.50 -10.53
C TYR A 311 -11.16 -18.49 -11.40
N ALA A 312 -11.48 -19.79 -11.32
CA ALA A 312 -10.94 -20.82 -12.18
C ALA A 312 -11.23 -20.52 -13.67
N GLY A 313 -12.45 -20.07 -13.98
CA GLY A 313 -12.82 -19.59 -15.31
C GLY A 313 -12.05 -18.35 -15.78
N ILE A 314 -11.69 -17.42 -14.88
CA ILE A 314 -10.83 -16.26 -15.22
C ILE A 314 -9.42 -16.71 -15.59
N LEU A 315 -8.90 -17.73 -14.91
CA LEU A 315 -7.56 -18.26 -15.11
C LEU A 315 -7.47 -19.30 -16.23
N ASP A 316 -8.61 -19.81 -16.70
CA ASP A 316 -8.71 -20.95 -17.62
C ASP A 316 -7.97 -22.18 -17.07
N CYS A 317 -8.29 -22.57 -15.84
CA CYS A 317 -7.73 -23.75 -15.18
C CYS A 317 -8.78 -24.48 -14.33
N GLN A 318 -8.50 -25.74 -13.96
CA GLN A 318 -9.45 -26.57 -13.21
C GLN A 318 -9.34 -26.38 -11.70
N VAL A 319 -8.11 -26.21 -11.20
CA VAL A 319 -7.82 -26.12 -9.76
C VAL A 319 -7.31 -24.72 -9.44
N VAL A 320 -7.91 -24.10 -8.43
CA VAL A 320 -7.50 -22.79 -7.91
C VAL A 320 -7.48 -22.79 -6.40
N ASP A 321 -6.61 -21.96 -5.84
CA ASP A 321 -6.54 -21.71 -4.40
C ASP A 321 -7.13 -20.33 -4.08
N VAL A 322 -8.31 -20.35 -3.46
CA VAL A 322 -8.98 -19.17 -2.91
C VAL A 322 -9.28 -19.42 -1.44
N TYR A 323 -8.60 -18.68 -0.58
CA TYR A 323 -8.81 -18.70 0.86
C TYR A 323 -9.73 -17.56 1.29
N TYR A 324 -10.62 -17.84 2.24
CA TYR A 324 -11.46 -16.82 2.88
C TYR A 324 -11.47 -16.98 4.39
N ARG A 325 -11.40 -15.85 5.10
CA ARG A 325 -11.73 -15.77 6.52
C ARG A 325 -12.27 -14.39 6.83
N TYR A 326 -13.10 -14.25 7.87
CA TYR A 326 -13.53 -12.94 8.34
C TYR A 326 -12.95 -12.61 9.72
N ARG A 327 -12.94 -11.33 10.07
CA ARG A 327 -12.39 -10.78 11.32
C ARG A 327 -13.45 -9.93 12.01
N ARG A 328 -13.68 -10.19 13.29
CA ARG A 328 -14.70 -9.45 14.08
C ARG A 328 -14.05 -8.43 15.01
N SER A 329 -12.98 -8.82 15.72
CA SER A 329 -12.39 -7.91 16.70
C SER A 329 -11.53 -6.81 16.04
N PRO A 330 -11.42 -5.62 16.65
CA PRO A 330 -10.49 -4.58 16.19
C PRO A 330 -9.04 -5.08 16.07
N GLY A 331 -8.56 -5.86 17.03
CA GLY A 331 -7.20 -6.41 17.01
C GLY A 331 -6.95 -7.35 15.84
N GLU A 332 -7.90 -8.24 15.54
CA GLU A 332 -7.87 -9.13 14.37
C GLU A 332 -7.83 -8.36 13.04
N LYS A 333 -8.62 -7.28 12.94
CA LYS A 333 -8.67 -6.39 11.78
C LYS A 333 -7.35 -5.63 11.58
N VAL A 334 -6.79 -5.07 12.66
CA VAL A 334 -5.48 -4.41 12.64
C VAL A 334 -4.39 -5.37 12.20
N HIS A 335 -4.31 -6.55 12.82
CA HIS A 335 -3.32 -7.55 12.46
C HIS A 335 -3.42 -7.94 10.97
N THR A 336 -4.64 -8.18 10.48
CA THR A 336 -4.86 -8.53 9.07
C THR A 336 -4.50 -7.38 8.14
N LEU A 337 -4.85 -6.13 8.49
CA LEU A 337 -4.48 -4.97 7.70
C LEU A 337 -2.96 -4.78 7.66
N LYS A 338 -2.26 -4.87 8.81
CA LYS A 338 -0.78 -4.86 8.90
C LYS A 338 -0.19 -5.93 7.98
N TYR A 339 -0.72 -7.15 8.04
CA TYR A 339 -0.27 -8.23 7.16
C TYR A 339 -0.46 -7.88 5.68
N VAL A 340 -1.67 -7.46 5.28
CA VAL A 340 -1.97 -7.15 3.87
C VAL A 340 -1.11 -6.00 3.35
N THR A 341 -0.89 -4.93 4.13
CA THR A 341 -0.15 -3.74 3.69
C THR A 341 1.37 -3.88 3.69
N ARG A 342 1.91 -5.00 4.19
CA ARG A 342 3.36 -5.26 4.23
C ARG A 342 3.95 -5.43 2.84
N ALA A 343 5.26 -5.21 2.72
CA ALA A 343 6.02 -5.61 1.54
C ALA A 343 6.35 -7.09 1.66
N THR A 344 6.28 -7.82 0.55
CA THR A 344 6.65 -9.25 0.54
C THR A 344 7.82 -9.54 -0.39
N PHE A 345 8.10 -8.66 -1.35
CA PHE A 345 9.31 -8.75 -2.16
C PHE A 345 10.40 -7.91 -1.52
N ARG A 346 11.13 -8.44 -0.53
CA ARG A 346 11.96 -7.63 0.39
C ARG A 346 13.41 -7.42 -0.06
N ASP A 347 13.87 -8.18 -1.04
CA ASP A 347 15.25 -8.17 -1.50
C ASP A 347 15.29 -8.27 -3.03
N TYR A 348 16.08 -7.40 -3.65
CA TYR A 348 16.22 -7.33 -5.10
C TYR A 348 16.74 -8.63 -5.71
N SER A 349 17.63 -9.32 -5.00
CA SER A 349 18.32 -10.52 -5.46
C SER A 349 17.38 -11.72 -5.66
N TRP A 350 16.21 -11.72 -5.02
CA TRP A 350 15.25 -12.82 -5.16
C TRP A 350 14.72 -12.96 -6.59
N ASP A 351 14.51 -11.83 -7.27
CA ASP A 351 14.05 -11.81 -8.66
C ASP A 351 14.34 -10.45 -9.35
N PRO A 352 15.60 -10.21 -9.78
CA PRO A 352 16.00 -8.93 -10.38
C PRO A 352 15.10 -8.48 -11.55
N ARG A 353 14.65 -9.44 -12.36
CA ARG A 353 13.75 -9.18 -13.50
C ARG A 353 12.39 -8.67 -13.03
N MET A 354 11.78 -9.31 -12.02
CA MET A 354 10.52 -8.83 -11.46
C MET A 354 10.66 -7.49 -10.74
N ALA A 355 11.79 -7.22 -10.08
CA ALA A 355 12.03 -5.92 -9.47
C ALA A 355 11.98 -4.79 -10.51
N LEU A 356 12.63 -4.97 -11.66
CA LEU A 356 12.56 -4.00 -12.75
C LEU A 356 11.14 -3.87 -13.33
N GLU A 357 10.46 -5.00 -13.55
CA GLU A 357 9.10 -5.03 -14.09
C GLU A 357 8.08 -4.32 -13.19
N LEU A 358 8.18 -4.53 -11.88
CA LEU A 358 7.27 -3.96 -10.88
C LEU A 358 7.60 -2.50 -10.54
N ARG A 359 8.59 -1.88 -11.19
CA ARG A 359 8.88 -0.46 -11.00
C ARG A 359 7.67 0.40 -11.37
N GLY A 360 7.25 1.23 -10.41
CA GLY A 360 6.08 2.11 -10.55
C GLY A 360 4.73 1.37 -10.55
N PHE A 361 4.72 0.06 -10.27
CA PHE A 361 3.49 -0.71 -10.15
C PHE A 361 2.67 -0.22 -8.96
N ARG A 362 1.41 0.17 -9.21
CA ARG A 362 0.47 0.53 -8.14
C ARG A 362 -0.06 -0.74 -7.49
N ASN A 363 0.73 -1.29 -6.55
CA ASN A 363 0.43 -2.59 -5.95
C ASN A 363 -0.84 -2.58 -5.07
N GLN A 364 -1.08 -1.48 -4.35
CA GLN A 364 -2.26 -1.33 -3.50
C GLN A 364 -3.31 -0.48 -4.20
N LEU A 365 -4.50 -1.05 -4.40
CA LEU A 365 -5.64 -0.40 -5.02
C LEU A 365 -6.90 -0.63 -4.18
N TRP A 366 -7.91 0.21 -4.38
CA TRP A 366 -9.19 0.11 -3.69
C TRP A 366 -10.33 0.46 -4.64
N TRP A 367 -11.53 0.01 -4.31
CA TRP A 367 -12.74 0.31 -5.07
C TRP A 367 -13.89 0.71 -4.14
N GLY A 368 -15.02 1.12 -4.73
CA GLY A 368 -16.15 1.67 -4.00
C GLY A 368 -15.99 3.17 -3.71
N SER A 369 -15.56 3.95 -4.70
CA SER A 369 -15.59 5.41 -4.60
C SER A 369 -16.99 5.89 -4.25
N GLY A 370 -17.09 6.88 -3.34
CA GLY A 370 -18.38 7.34 -2.81
C GLY A 370 -19.07 6.36 -1.85
N LYS A 371 -18.41 5.28 -1.45
CA LYS A 371 -18.91 4.34 -0.43
C LYS A 371 -18.02 4.29 0.82
N TRP A 372 -17.07 5.21 0.95
CA TRP A 372 -16.08 5.29 2.03
C TRP A 372 -16.27 6.52 2.91
N ASP A 373 -17.53 6.88 3.13
CA ASP A 373 -18.04 8.03 3.88
C ASP A 373 -18.91 7.58 5.07
N GLN A 374 -18.76 6.33 5.48
CA GLN A 374 -19.49 5.79 6.62
C GLN A 374 -18.82 6.18 7.93
N ALA A 375 -19.61 6.26 9.00
CA ALA A 375 -19.09 6.39 10.35
C ALA A 375 -18.13 5.24 10.68
N PRO A 376 -17.08 5.47 11.49
CA PRO A 376 -16.20 4.40 11.93
C PRO A 376 -17.02 3.38 12.73
N ALA A 377 -16.90 2.10 12.36
CA ALA A 377 -17.53 0.99 13.07
C ALA A 377 -16.69 0.53 14.28
N TRP A 378 -15.44 0.98 14.39
CA TRP A 378 -14.49 0.72 15.46
C TRP A 378 -13.33 1.73 15.41
N SER A 379 -12.48 1.74 16.43
CA SER A 379 -11.35 2.68 16.57
C SER A 379 -10.07 1.99 17.05
N LEU A 380 -8.93 2.69 16.94
CA LEU A 380 -7.67 2.24 17.53
C LEU A 380 -7.72 2.23 19.07
N ASP A 381 -8.60 3.02 19.68
CA ASP A 381 -8.76 3.09 21.13
C ASP A 381 -9.40 1.79 21.68
N ASP A 382 -10.10 1.04 20.83
CA ASP A 382 -10.71 -0.26 21.15
C ASP A 382 -9.68 -1.41 21.22
N LEU A 383 -8.42 -1.17 20.86
CA LEU A 383 -7.36 -2.17 20.90
C LEU A 383 -6.95 -2.51 22.33
N GLN A 384 -6.63 -3.79 22.56
CA GLN A 384 -6.18 -4.31 23.84
C GLN A 384 -4.90 -5.14 23.67
N GLY A 385 -4.11 -5.25 24.73
CA GLY A 385 -2.96 -6.14 24.79
C GLY A 385 -1.84 -5.80 23.80
N PRO A 386 -1.09 -6.82 23.30
CA PRO A 386 0.09 -6.63 22.46
C PRO A 386 -0.17 -5.83 21.18
N VAL A 387 -1.35 -5.99 20.57
CA VAL A 387 -1.70 -5.30 19.32
C VAL A 387 -1.75 -3.78 19.49
N LYS A 388 -2.08 -3.28 20.70
CA LYS A 388 -2.04 -1.85 21.01
C LYS A 388 -0.60 -1.34 21.11
N GLN A 389 0.28 -2.12 21.73
CA GLN A 389 1.71 -1.78 21.88
C GLN A 389 2.41 -1.71 20.52
N ASP A 390 2.10 -2.69 19.66
CA ASP A 390 2.54 -2.82 18.27
C ASP A 390 2.31 -1.59 17.37
N VAL A 391 1.35 -0.74 17.73
CA VAL A 391 0.99 0.47 16.99
C VAL A 391 1.14 1.74 17.84
N ALA A 392 1.60 1.64 19.08
CA ALA A 392 1.65 2.76 20.02
C ALA A 392 2.63 3.85 19.61
N GLU A 393 3.74 3.48 18.96
CA GLU A 393 4.74 4.43 18.45
C GLU A 393 4.30 5.16 17.18
N LEU A 394 3.18 4.74 16.57
CA LEU A 394 2.63 5.31 15.35
C LEU A 394 1.44 6.21 15.69
N ASP A 395 1.60 7.51 15.51
CA ASP A 395 0.48 8.44 15.53
C ASP A 395 -0.25 8.39 14.18
N ALA A 396 -1.06 7.35 13.99
CA ALA A 396 -1.76 7.10 12.72
C ALA A 396 -2.67 8.27 12.30
N ARG A 397 -3.21 9.03 13.28
CA ARG A 397 -4.05 10.21 13.03
C ARG A 397 -3.20 11.35 12.48
N ALA A 398 -2.07 11.65 13.10
CA ALA A 398 -1.15 12.67 12.61
C ALA A 398 -0.57 12.30 11.24
N VAL A 399 -0.17 11.04 11.05
CA VAL A 399 0.37 10.56 9.76
C VAL A 399 -0.65 10.71 8.64
N GLU A 400 -1.92 10.34 8.85
CA GLU A 400 -2.96 10.51 7.84
C GLU A 400 -3.24 11.99 7.54
N SER A 401 -3.30 12.84 8.57
CA SER A 401 -3.44 14.29 8.41
C SER A 401 -2.33 14.86 7.53
N LEU A 402 -1.06 14.52 7.82
CA LEU A 402 0.11 14.95 7.05
C LEU A 402 0.08 14.44 5.60
N GLU A 403 -0.32 13.17 5.38
CA GLU A 403 -0.49 12.60 4.03
C GLU A 403 -1.61 13.27 3.24
N SER A 404 -2.64 13.78 3.92
CA SER A 404 -3.74 14.53 3.32
C SER A 404 -3.41 16.01 3.06
N GLY A 405 -2.26 16.50 3.56
CA GLY A 405 -1.82 17.88 3.45
C GLY A 405 -2.39 18.80 4.53
N ALA A 406 -2.90 18.26 5.64
CA ALA A 406 -3.45 19.00 6.77
C ALA A 406 -2.53 18.93 7.99
N CYS A 407 -2.47 20.01 8.76
CA CYS A 407 -1.73 20.08 10.02
C CYS A 407 -2.42 19.22 11.09
N PRO A 408 -1.74 18.21 11.68
CA PRO A 408 -2.30 17.40 12.77
C PRO A 408 -2.80 18.19 13.97
N SER A 409 -2.16 19.33 14.28
CA SER A 409 -2.48 20.12 15.48
C SER A 409 -3.65 21.08 15.29
N CYS A 410 -3.91 21.58 14.08
CA CYS A 410 -4.94 22.61 13.86
C CYS A 410 -5.77 22.44 12.57
N GLY A 411 -5.59 21.37 11.81
CA GLY A 411 -6.35 21.07 10.59
C GLY A 411 -6.06 21.95 9.37
N LEU A 412 -5.33 23.06 9.54
CA LEU A 412 -5.01 23.99 8.45
C LEU A 412 -4.11 23.34 7.38
N PRO A 413 -4.21 23.76 6.11
CA PRO A 413 -3.34 23.29 5.05
C PRO A 413 -1.85 23.48 5.38
N LEU A 414 -1.04 22.51 4.95
CA LEU A 414 0.41 22.58 5.04
C LEU A 414 1.01 23.06 3.72
N ASP A 415 1.94 24.01 3.82
CA ASP A 415 2.86 24.32 2.74
C ASP A 415 4.14 23.50 2.91
N TRP A 416 4.52 22.79 1.86
CA TRP A 416 5.69 21.90 1.85
C TRP A 416 6.85 22.57 1.14
N SER A 417 7.99 22.61 1.81
CA SER A 417 9.24 23.17 1.32
C SER A 417 9.82 22.37 0.16
N ARG A 418 10.89 22.91 -0.41
CA ARG A 418 11.79 22.18 -1.30
C ARG A 418 12.44 21.00 -0.57
N VAL A 419 12.91 20.05 -1.37
CA VAL A 419 13.61 18.84 -0.93
C VAL A 419 14.96 19.20 -0.33
N MET A 420 15.28 18.58 0.81
CA MET A 420 16.56 18.72 1.51
C MET A 420 17.21 17.35 1.74
N PRO A 421 18.55 17.26 1.82
CA PRO A 421 19.24 16.01 2.15
C PRO A 421 18.84 15.48 3.54
N ILE A 422 18.73 14.16 3.70
CA ILE A 422 18.35 13.53 4.97
C ILE A 422 19.30 13.87 6.14
N SER A 423 20.57 14.16 5.85
CA SER A 423 21.55 14.59 6.85
C SER A 423 21.13 15.89 7.56
N ALA A 424 20.45 16.80 6.87
CA ALA A 424 19.94 18.02 7.47
C ALA A 424 18.80 17.77 8.47
N LEU A 425 17.99 16.73 8.25
CA LEU A 425 16.97 16.31 9.23
C LEU A 425 17.63 15.69 10.45
N ALA A 426 18.69 14.89 10.27
CA ALA A 426 19.44 14.31 11.38
C ALA A 426 20.00 15.39 12.32
N ALA A 427 20.45 16.52 11.77
CA ALA A 427 20.95 17.67 12.53
C ALA A 427 19.86 18.52 13.22
N GLN A 428 18.56 18.27 12.98
CA GLN A 428 17.50 18.98 13.69
C GLN A 428 17.34 18.45 15.12
N GLU A 429 17.56 19.32 16.10
CA GLU A 429 17.33 19.05 17.52
C GLU A 429 15.87 19.25 17.92
N GLY A 430 15.44 18.59 19.00
CA GLY A 430 14.10 18.78 19.58
C GLY A 430 12.92 18.25 18.73
N LYS A 431 13.20 17.50 17.66
CA LYS A 431 12.16 16.83 16.87
C LYS A 431 11.54 15.67 17.63
N ARG A 432 10.24 15.46 17.46
CA ARG A 432 9.48 14.34 18.04
C ARG A 432 8.99 13.42 16.92
N SER A 433 9.24 12.12 17.05
CA SER A 433 8.74 11.14 16.07
C SER A 433 7.21 11.06 16.15
N LEU A 434 6.56 11.02 14.99
CA LEU A 434 5.14 10.71 14.83
C LEU A 434 4.95 9.29 14.26
N GLY A 435 6.04 8.56 14.05
CA GLY A 435 6.07 7.33 13.27
C GLY A 435 6.07 7.59 11.76
N ALA A 436 6.20 6.51 10.98
CA ALA A 436 6.09 6.51 9.53
C ALA A 436 7.05 7.48 8.79
N GLY A 437 8.21 7.79 9.39
CA GLY A 437 9.18 8.76 8.86
C GLY A 437 8.64 10.19 8.85
N TYR A 438 7.72 10.50 9.77
CA TYR A 438 7.23 11.84 10.05
C TYR A 438 7.71 12.32 11.41
N TRP A 439 8.00 13.61 11.48
CA TRP A 439 8.48 14.25 12.69
C TRP A 439 7.74 15.55 12.92
N GLU A 440 7.37 15.83 14.16
CA GLU A 440 7.04 17.17 14.60
C GLU A 440 8.33 17.92 14.89
N LEU A 441 8.47 19.13 14.33
CA LEU A 441 9.62 19.98 14.53
C LEU A 441 9.29 21.06 15.56
N PRO A 442 10.27 21.54 16.34
CA PRO A 442 10.08 22.70 17.20
C PRO A 442 9.53 23.89 16.40
N ARG A 443 8.62 24.63 17.04
CA ARG A 443 8.25 25.96 16.55
C ARG A 443 9.53 26.77 16.44
N VAL A 444 9.70 27.48 15.32
CA VAL A 444 10.81 28.43 15.19
C VAL A 444 10.61 29.43 16.32
N ARG A 445 11.53 29.44 17.29
CA ARG A 445 11.61 30.57 18.20
C ARG A 445 11.75 31.80 17.32
N PRO A 446 10.94 32.85 17.49
CA PRO A 446 11.23 34.10 16.81
C PRO A 446 12.71 34.41 17.06
N PRO A 447 13.45 34.88 16.04
CA PRO A 447 14.84 35.24 16.22
C PRO A 447 14.94 36.07 17.51
N PRO A 448 15.90 35.79 18.40
CA PRO A 448 16.08 36.64 19.58
C PRO A 448 16.12 38.08 19.09
N ASP A 449 15.35 38.95 19.75
CA ASP A 449 15.19 40.31 19.27
C ASP A 449 16.58 40.95 19.21
N LEU A 450 17.06 41.21 18.00
CA LEU A 450 18.42 41.67 17.83
C LEU A 450 18.55 43.03 18.53
N PRO A 451 19.63 43.25 19.30
CA PRO A 451 19.86 44.56 19.86
C PRO A 451 19.93 45.61 18.74
N ALA A 452 19.50 46.84 19.05
CA ALA A 452 19.24 47.87 18.03
C ALA A 452 20.48 48.16 17.16
N ASP A 453 21.68 48.06 17.72
CA ASP A 453 22.96 48.20 17.03
C ASP A 453 23.19 47.09 16.00
N ALA A 454 22.85 45.84 16.32
CA ALA A 454 22.94 44.72 15.40
C ALA A 454 21.92 44.85 14.26
N LYS A 455 20.70 45.29 14.55
CA LYS A 455 19.67 45.59 13.52
C LYS A 455 20.16 46.68 12.56
N GLN A 456 20.76 47.75 13.09
CA GLN A 456 21.29 48.84 12.29
C GLN A 456 22.48 48.39 11.42
N ARG A 457 23.39 47.56 11.95
CA ARG A 457 24.50 47.00 11.16
C ARG A 457 24.01 46.09 10.03
N LEU A 458 23.03 45.23 10.28
CA LEU A 458 22.45 44.38 9.26
C LEU A 458 21.74 45.20 8.18
N TYR A 459 21.01 46.24 8.57
CA TYR A 459 20.40 47.17 7.63
C TYR A 459 21.45 47.82 6.70
N TRP A 460 22.58 48.28 7.26
CA TRP A 460 23.67 48.83 6.45
C TRP A 460 24.33 47.81 5.54
N LEU A 461 24.52 46.56 5.99
CA LEU A 461 25.04 45.48 5.15
C LEU A 461 24.09 45.14 4.00
N GLU A 462 22.79 45.09 4.26
CA GLU A 462 21.77 44.84 3.25
C GLU A 462 21.68 45.99 2.23
N LEU A 463 21.83 47.23 2.69
CA LEU A 463 21.89 48.40 1.81
C LEU A 463 23.14 48.35 0.92
N LYS A 464 24.30 48.02 1.52
CA LYS A 464 25.55 47.86 0.77
C LYS A 464 25.44 46.75 -0.26
N HIS A 465 24.85 45.60 0.13
CA HIS A 465 24.66 44.48 -0.78
C HIS A 465 23.73 44.83 -1.95
N ARG A 466 22.64 45.58 -1.71
CA ARG A 466 21.75 46.06 -2.78
C ARG A 466 22.49 46.94 -3.78
N VAL A 467 23.28 47.90 -3.29
CA VAL A 467 24.11 48.77 -4.15
C VAL A 467 25.15 47.95 -4.93
N GLU A 468 25.78 46.97 -4.30
CA GLU A 468 26.74 46.07 -4.96
C GLU A 468 26.06 45.24 -6.07
N VAL A 469 24.84 44.76 -5.84
CA VAL A 469 24.05 44.02 -6.84
C VAL A 469 23.61 44.92 -8.00
N GLU A 470 23.14 46.14 -7.73
CA GLU A 470 22.77 47.11 -8.77
C GLU A 470 23.97 47.48 -9.64
N LEU A 471 25.13 47.81 -9.05
CA LEU A 471 26.37 48.07 -9.79
C LEU A 471 26.82 46.86 -10.62
N ALA A 472 26.64 45.64 -10.11
CA ALA A 472 26.95 44.43 -10.86
C ALA A 472 26.00 44.23 -12.05
N GLN A 473 24.71 44.56 -11.90
CA GLN A 473 23.73 44.53 -12.99
C GLN A 473 24.07 45.56 -14.06
N GLU A 474 24.34 46.82 -13.69
CA GLU A 474 24.73 47.87 -14.63
C GLU A 474 25.98 47.50 -15.44
N ARG A 475 26.99 46.92 -14.77
CA ARG A 475 28.21 46.44 -15.44
C ARG A 475 27.92 45.28 -16.40
N ALA A 476 27.04 44.36 -16.02
CA ALA A 476 26.64 43.25 -16.87
C ALA A 476 25.87 43.74 -18.12
N GLU A 477 24.96 44.70 -17.95
CA GLU A 477 24.22 45.32 -19.05
C GLU A 477 25.12 46.11 -20.00
N ALA A 478 26.04 46.92 -19.46
CA ALA A 478 27.02 47.67 -20.26
C ALA A 478 27.92 46.73 -21.08
N ARG A 479 28.36 45.63 -20.47
CA ARG A 479 29.14 44.59 -21.17
C ARG A 479 28.33 43.92 -22.27
N ALA A 480 27.09 43.52 -21.99
CA ALA A 480 26.21 42.90 -22.98
C ALA A 480 25.93 43.83 -24.17
N LYS A 481 25.76 45.14 -23.90
CA LYS A 481 25.59 46.16 -24.95
C LYS A 481 26.84 46.29 -25.81
N ALA A 482 28.02 46.36 -25.21
CA ALA A 482 29.30 46.44 -25.94
C ALA A 482 29.53 45.19 -26.81
N GLU A 483 29.27 43.99 -26.28
CA GLU A 483 29.34 42.73 -27.04
C GLU A 483 28.33 42.71 -28.20
N ALA A 484 27.12 43.25 -28.02
CA ALA A 484 26.12 43.37 -29.09
C ALA A 484 26.53 44.37 -30.18
N GLU A 485 27.12 45.51 -29.82
CA GLU A 485 27.65 46.51 -30.76
C GLU A 485 28.83 45.93 -31.56
N GLU A 486 29.74 45.20 -30.91
CA GLU A 486 30.85 44.50 -31.58
C GLU A 486 30.32 43.44 -32.55
N TYR A 487 29.33 42.65 -32.14
CA TYR A 487 28.68 41.65 -32.98
C TYR A 487 27.98 42.28 -34.20
N GLN A 488 27.27 43.40 -34.02
CA GLN A 488 26.66 44.15 -35.12
C GLN A 488 27.71 44.70 -36.08
N SER A 489 28.80 45.28 -35.57
CA SER A 489 29.91 45.76 -36.40
C SER A 489 30.56 44.64 -37.20
N TRP A 490 30.77 43.48 -36.57
CA TRP A 490 31.28 42.28 -37.24
C TRP A 490 30.34 41.81 -38.35
N TRP A 491 29.03 41.75 -38.10
CA TRP A 491 28.04 41.44 -39.13
C TRP A 491 28.05 42.44 -40.29
N HIS A 492 28.11 43.75 -40.01
CA HIS A 492 28.18 44.77 -41.05
C HIS A 492 29.43 44.66 -41.93
N SER A 493 30.55 44.15 -41.39
CA SER A 493 31.78 43.89 -42.16
C SER A 493 31.73 42.64 -43.04
N LEU A 494 30.79 41.72 -42.78
CA LEU A 494 30.59 40.50 -43.57
C LEU A 494 29.61 40.70 -44.73
N VAL A 495 28.70 41.67 -44.61
CA VAL A 495 27.61 41.93 -45.57
C VAL A 495 27.96 43.03 -46.58
N ASN A 496 28.90 43.92 -46.24
CA ASN A 496 29.49 44.90 -47.16
C ASN A 496 30.86 44.42 -47.62
#